data_AF-A0A5B8S145-F1
#
_entry.id   AF-A0A5B8S145-F1
#
_cell.length_a   1.000
_cell.length_b   1.000
_cell.length_c   1.000
_cell.angle_alpha   90.00
_cell.angle_beta   90.00
_cell.angle_gamma   90.00
#
_symmetry.space_group_name_H-M   'P 1'
#
loop_
_entity.id
_entity.type
_entity.pdbx_description
1 polymer ?
#
loop_
_entity_poly.entity_id
_entity_poly.type
_entity_poly.pdbx_seq_one_letter_code
_entity_poly.pdbx_strand_id
1 'polypeptide(L)'
;MEITITKGLSEDRIAIVHADGRRVETTFPKKGFIPHDAVHVFVERELGLKDAFWGMVKAGRHPEEIAGIAKAAGHASASRNTVPDASIVELLQAERLVECFEADQWSGGSGAAADLIAMAEVACHTSHVPLPGLNAAQVAAIRSHITAFAGEWMAAPLGHVARFDWE
;
A
#
# COMPACT_ATOMS: atom_id res chain seq x y z
N MET A 1 -16.56 2.04 -0.74
CA MET A 1 -16.11 1.58 0.60
C MET A 1 -15.32 2.71 1.21
N GLU A 2 -15.65 3.13 2.43
CA GLU A 2 -14.91 4.20 3.12
C GLU A 2 -13.79 3.59 3.98
N ILE A 3 -12.61 4.18 3.91
CA ILE A 3 -11.44 3.83 4.72
C ILE A 3 -11.10 5.05 5.57
N THR A 4 -11.07 4.89 6.89
CA THR A 4 -10.70 5.93 7.84
C THR A 4 -9.46 5.52 8.61
N ILE A 5 -8.38 6.28 8.50
CA ILE A 5 -7.13 6.06 9.25
C ILE A 5 -6.99 7.14 10.31
N THR A 6 -6.88 6.72 11.58
CA THR A 6 -6.72 7.61 12.73
C THR A 6 -5.29 7.52 13.27
N LYS A 7 -4.63 8.67 13.35
CA LYS A 7 -3.24 8.79 13.77
C LYS A 7 -3.09 8.40 15.24
N GLY A 8 -2.40 7.30 15.51
CA GLY A 8 -2.05 6.89 16.87
C GLY A 8 -0.56 7.06 17.18
N LEU A 9 -0.20 6.71 18.42
CA LEU A 9 1.15 6.89 18.95
C LEU A 9 2.10 5.80 18.42
N SER A 10 1.78 4.53 18.70
CA SER A 10 2.58 3.36 18.31
C SER A 10 2.02 2.61 17.10
N GLU A 11 0.73 2.77 16.84
CA GLU A 11 -0.02 2.16 15.76
C GLU A 11 -1.08 3.15 15.25
N ASP A 12 -1.46 3.04 13.99
CA ASP A 12 -2.61 3.73 13.44
C ASP A 12 -3.83 2.81 13.48
N ARG A 13 -5.00 3.39 13.73
CA ARG A 13 -6.27 2.65 13.72
C ARG A 13 -6.95 2.84 12.39
N ILE A 14 -7.44 1.75 11.82
CA ILE A 14 -8.14 1.75 10.55
C ILE A 14 -9.57 1.27 10.79
N ALA A 15 -10.53 2.08 10.38
CA ALA A 15 -11.94 1.72 10.33
C ALA A 15 -12.40 1.69 8.87
N ILE A 16 -13.05 0.61 8.47
CA ILE A 16 -13.52 0.37 7.11
C ILE A 16 -15.04 0.21 7.17
N VAL A 17 -15.75 0.94 6.31
CA VAL A 17 -17.20 0.83 6.15
C VAL A 17 -17.51 0.41 4.71
N HIS A 18 -18.08 -0.78 4.57
CA HIS A 18 -18.53 -1.31 3.29
C HIS A 18 -19.86 -0.69 2.86
N ALA A 19 -20.20 -0.83 1.57
CA ALA A 19 -21.44 -0.27 1.01
C ALA A 19 -22.71 -0.91 1.62
N ASP A 20 -22.62 -2.15 2.10
CA ASP A 20 -23.68 -2.84 2.83
C ASP A 20 -23.76 -2.44 4.32
N GLY A 21 -22.92 -1.50 4.77
CA GLY A 21 -22.84 -1.05 6.15
C GLY A 21 -21.98 -1.93 7.06
N ARG A 22 -21.42 -3.05 6.56
CA ARG A 22 -20.48 -3.88 7.34
C ARG A 22 -19.27 -3.04 7.73
N ARG A 23 -18.85 -3.19 8.99
CA ARG A 23 -17.71 -2.48 9.57
C ARG A 23 -16.61 -3.45 9.92
N VAL A 24 -15.38 -3.06 9.59
CA VAL A 24 -14.16 -3.76 9.95
C VAL A 24 -13.21 -2.76 10.60
N GLU A 25 -12.57 -3.16 11.69
CA GLU A 25 -11.55 -2.36 12.35
C GLU A 25 -10.27 -3.18 12.46
N THR A 26 -9.13 -2.54 12.30
CA THR A 26 -7.81 -3.14 12.53
C THR A 26 -6.81 -2.07 12.96
N THR A 27 -5.62 -2.48 13.35
CA THR A 27 -4.52 -1.56 13.65
C THR A 27 -3.28 -1.94 12.86
N PHE A 28 -2.47 -0.94 12.52
CA PHE A 28 -1.21 -1.16 11.84
C PHE A 28 -0.06 -0.49 12.58
N PRO A 29 1.03 -1.20 12.88
CA PRO A 29 2.22 -0.62 13.50
C PRO A 29 2.79 0.53 12.65
N LYS A 30 3.38 1.54 13.30
CA LYS A 30 4.08 2.61 12.57
C LYS A 30 5.22 2.04 11.73
N LYS A 31 5.17 2.28 10.41
CA LYS A 31 6.25 2.00 9.46
C LYS A 31 6.62 3.32 8.77
N GLY A 32 7.80 3.85 9.07
CA GLY A 32 8.21 5.16 8.54
C GLY A 32 7.34 6.33 9.04
N PHE A 33 7.19 7.35 8.20
CA PHE A 33 6.57 8.63 8.58
C PHE A 33 5.06 8.72 8.36
N ILE A 34 4.50 7.89 7.48
CA ILE A 34 3.09 7.85 7.10
C ILE A 34 2.55 6.41 7.18
N PRO A 35 1.24 6.18 7.28
CA PRO A 35 0.68 4.83 7.37
C PRO A 35 0.91 4.08 6.06
N HIS A 36 1.44 2.87 6.16
CA HIS A 36 1.67 1.96 5.05
C HIS A 36 0.42 1.76 4.18
N ASP A 37 -0.72 1.50 4.83
CA ASP A 37 -1.98 1.24 4.14
C ASP A 37 -2.55 2.47 3.42
N ALA A 38 -2.14 3.69 3.79
CA ALA A 38 -2.45 4.89 3.02
C ALA A 38 -1.69 4.90 1.69
N VAL A 39 -0.44 4.41 1.66
CA VAL A 39 0.34 4.30 0.43
C VAL A 39 -0.29 3.29 -0.53
N HIS A 40 -0.83 2.17 -0.01
CA HIS A 40 -1.65 1.25 -0.79
C HIS A 40 -2.81 1.96 -1.50
N VAL A 41 -3.49 2.92 -0.84
CA VAL A 41 -4.59 3.66 -1.47
C VAL A 41 -4.12 4.38 -2.74
N PHE A 42 -2.98 5.07 -2.67
CA PHE A 42 -2.47 5.87 -3.79
C PHE A 42 -1.93 4.99 -4.92
N VAL A 43 -1.15 3.96 -4.58
CA VAL A 43 -0.55 3.05 -5.56
C VAL A 43 -1.63 2.25 -6.29
N GLU A 44 -2.53 1.61 -5.54
CA GLU A 44 -3.52 0.72 -6.14
C GLU A 44 -4.55 1.49 -6.98
N ARG A 45 -4.93 2.72 -6.59
CA ARG A 45 -5.83 3.56 -7.41
C ARG A 45 -5.21 4.01 -8.71
N GLU A 46 -3.99 4.55 -8.66
CA GLU A 46 -3.34 5.07 -9.86
C GLU A 46 -3.09 3.96 -10.89
N LEU A 47 -2.82 2.75 -10.41
CA LEU A 47 -2.53 1.59 -11.27
C LEU A 47 -3.76 0.73 -11.57
N GLY A 48 -4.90 1.02 -10.94
CA GLY A 48 -6.15 0.28 -11.13
C GLY A 48 -6.10 -1.16 -10.62
N LEU A 49 -5.30 -1.43 -9.56
CA LEU A 49 -5.15 -2.76 -8.97
C LEU A 49 -6.40 -3.09 -8.12
N LYS A 50 -7.17 -4.09 -8.54
CA LYS A 50 -8.51 -4.41 -7.98
C LYS A 50 -8.55 -5.69 -7.15
N ASP A 51 -7.53 -6.52 -7.30
CA ASP A 51 -7.27 -7.77 -6.60
C ASP A 51 -6.03 -7.64 -5.69
N ALA A 52 -5.58 -6.41 -5.42
CA ALA A 52 -4.56 -6.07 -4.43
C ALA A 52 -5.18 -5.87 -3.02
N PHE A 53 -4.49 -5.18 -2.09
CA PHE A 53 -4.90 -5.11 -0.69
C PHE A 53 -6.30 -4.49 -0.51
N TRP A 54 -6.52 -3.26 -0.97
CA TRP A 54 -7.81 -2.59 -0.79
C TRP A 54 -8.92 -3.19 -1.66
N GLY A 55 -8.53 -3.73 -2.82
CA GLY A 55 -9.39 -4.55 -3.66
C GLY A 55 -9.94 -5.78 -2.94
N MET A 56 -9.06 -6.56 -2.30
CA MET A 56 -9.43 -7.73 -1.50
C MET A 56 -10.25 -7.35 -0.27
N VAL A 57 -9.91 -6.25 0.41
CA VAL A 57 -10.72 -5.72 1.51
C VAL A 57 -12.13 -5.42 1.02
N LYS A 58 -12.27 -4.67 -0.09
CA LYS A 58 -13.55 -4.35 -0.72
C LYS A 58 -14.36 -5.61 -1.04
N ALA A 59 -13.71 -6.66 -1.54
CA ALA A 59 -14.32 -7.97 -1.81
C ALA A 59 -14.77 -8.74 -0.55
N GLY A 60 -14.43 -8.23 0.64
CA GLY A 60 -14.92 -8.71 1.92
C GLY A 60 -13.91 -9.47 2.77
N ARG A 61 -12.65 -9.56 2.32
CA ARG A 61 -11.58 -10.18 3.10
C ARG A 61 -11.15 -9.25 4.23
N HIS A 62 -10.77 -9.82 5.37
CA HIS A 62 -10.29 -9.02 6.50
C HIS A 62 -8.86 -8.53 6.24
N PRO A 63 -8.48 -7.28 6.57
CA PRO A 63 -7.12 -6.77 6.40
C PRO A 63 -6.02 -7.70 6.97
N GLU A 64 -6.23 -8.22 8.18
CA GLU A 64 -5.28 -9.13 8.84
C GLU A 64 -5.13 -10.47 8.10
N GLU A 65 -6.19 -10.95 7.43
CA GLU A 65 -6.12 -12.17 6.62
C GLU A 65 -5.23 -11.93 5.39
N ILE A 66 -5.40 -10.79 4.73
CA ILE A 66 -4.62 -10.39 3.55
C ILE A 66 -3.15 -10.20 3.93
N ALA A 67 -2.87 -9.51 5.05
CA ALA A 67 -1.53 -9.34 5.58
C ALA A 67 -0.88 -10.71 5.92
N GLY A 68 -1.65 -11.65 6.46
CA GLY A 68 -1.22 -13.03 6.69
C GLY A 68 -0.81 -13.76 5.41
N ILE A 69 -1.57 -13.59 4.33
CA ILE A 69 -1.27 -14.16 3.01
C ILE A 69 0.01 -13.56 2.43
N ALA A 70 0.13 -12.23 2.42
CA ALA A 70 1.34 -11.55 1.92
C ALA A 70 2.59 -12.01 2.70
N LYS A 71 2.48 -12.09 4.03
CA LYS A 71 3.55 -12.58 4.91
C LYS A 71 3.95 -14.02 4.58
N ALA A 72 2.98 -14.92 4.43
CA ALA A 72 3.22 -16.32 4.09
C ALA A 72 3.84 -16.51 2.70
N ALA A 73 3.50 -15.63 1.75
CA ALA A 73 4.06 -15.60 0.41
C ALA A 73 5.49 -15.01 0.32
N GLY A 74 6.14 -14.76 1.46
CA GLY A 74 7.53 -14.31 1.51
C GLY A 74 7.72 -12.80 1.56
N HIS A 75 6.68 -12.03 1.91
CA HIS A 75 6.82 -10.60 2.23
C HIS A 75 7.80 -10.38 3.39
N ALA A 76 7.87 -11.31 4.36
CA ALA A 76 8.87 -11.31 5.43
C ALA A 76 10.11 -12.14 5.04
N SER A 77 10.93 -11.62 4.13
CA SER A 77 12.37 -11.88 3.87
C SER A 77 12.98 -13.30 3.82
N ALA A 78 12.29 -14.41 4.15
CA ALA A 78 12.96 -15.70 4.39
C ALA A 78 12.49 -16.90 3.53
N SER A 79 11.44 -16.79 2.71
CA SER A 79 10.97 -17.93 1.89
C SER A 79 10.44 -17.52 0.51
N ARG A 80 11.26 -16.86 -0.29
CA ARG A 80 10.92 -16.52 -1.71
C ARG A 80 11.25 -17.67 -2.67
N ASN A 81 11.03 -18.92 -2.25
CA ASN A 81 11.47 -20.10 -3.00
C ASN A 81 10.41 -20.70 -3.93
N THR A 82 9.24 -20.07 -4.04
CA THR A 82 8.11 -20.60 -4.80
C THR A 82 7.42 -19.51 -5.60
N VAL A 83 6.99 -19.85 -6.81
CA VAL A 83 6.12 -19.00 -7.63
C VAL A 83 4.78 -18.85 -6.89
N PRO A 84 4.29 -17.62 -6.69
CA PRO A 84 3.02 -17.38 -5.99
C PRO A 84 1.83 -17.91 -6.78
N ASP A 85 0.74 -18.21 -6.07
CA ASP A 85 -0.55 -18.48 -6.72
C ASP A 85 -1.00 -17.26 -7.52
N ALA A 86 -1.65 -17.50 -8.67
CA ALA A 86 -2.17 -16.43 -9.53
C ALA A 86 -3.09 -15.47 -8.76
N SER A 87 -3.84 -15.97 -7.77
CA SER A 87 -4.78 -15.17 -6.97
C SER A 87 -4.11 -14.15 -6.04
N ILE A 88 -2.80 -14.19 -5.86
CA ILE A 88 -2.06 -13.26 -4.98
C ILE A 88 -0.99 -12.46 -5.72
N VAL A 89 -0.90 -12.60 -7.05
CA VAL A 89 0.10 -11.87 -7.86
C VAL A 89 -0.07 -10.37 -7.70
N GLU A 90 -1.29 -9.85 -7.87
CA GLU A 90 -1.55 -8.40 -7.79
C GLU A 90 -1.34 -7.84 -6.37
N LEU A 91 -1.69 -8.64 -5.34
CA LEU A 91 -1.34 -8.33 -3.96
C LEU A 91 0.16 -8.14 -3.78
N LEU A 92 0.99 -9.09 -4.26
CA LEU A 92 2.44 -8.98 -4.12
C LEU A 92 3.04 -7.85 -4.96
N GLN A 93 2.47 -7.55 -6.13
CA GLN A 93 2.86 -6.39 -6.93
C GLN A 93 2.62 -5.09 -6.17
N ALA A 94 1.44 -4.92 -5.57
CA ALA A 94 1.11 -3.74 -4.77
C ALA A 94 2.04 -3.59 -3.58
N GLU A 95 2.29 -4.66 -2.81
CA GLU A 95 3.22 -4.66 -1.68
C GLU A 95 4.64 -4.20 -2.08
N ARG A 96 5.16 -4.70 -3.19
CA ARG A 96 6.50 -4.34 -3.70
C ARG A 96 6.56 -2.88 -4.14
N LEU A 97 5.51 -2.40 -4.80
CA LEU A 97 5.43 -1.00 -5.21
C LEU A 97 5.30 -0.06 -4.02
N VAL A 98 4.46 -0.39 -3.04
CA VAL A 98 4.28 0.39 -1.82
C VAL A 98 5.62 0.55 -1.09
N GLU A 99 6.38 -0.53 -0.92
CA GLU A 99 7.72 -0.47 -0.32
C GLU A 99 8.69 0.41 -1.13
N CYS A 100 8.63 0.36 -2.46
CA CYS A 100 9.43 1.22 -3.33
C CYS A 100 9.08 2.70 -3.15
N PHE A 101 7.79 3.04 -3.07
CA PHE A 101 7.33 4.41 -2.86
C PHE A 101 7.58 4.90 -1.43
N GLU A 102 7.53 4.03 -0.42
CA GLU A 102 7.95 4.36 0.94
C GLU A 102 9.44 4.71 0.97
N ALA A 103 10.29 3.86 0.38
CA ALA A 103 11.73 4.11 0.31
C ALA A 103 12.06 5.41 -0.45
N ASP A 104 11.35 5.66 -1.55
CA ASP A 104 11.46 6.88 -2.34
C ASP A 104 11.04 8.12 -1.51
N GLN A 105 9.92 8.05 -0.79
CA GLN A 105 9.44 9.12 0.09
C GLN A 105 10.43 9.41 1.22
N TRP A 106 11.00 8.38 1.84
CA TRP A 106 12.03 8.54 2.88
C TRP A 106 13.32 9.17 2.36
N SER A 107 13.57 9.03 1.05
CA SER A 107 14.71 9.62 0.34
C SER A 107 14.38 10.99 -0.28
N GLY A 108 13.18 11.54 -0.03
CA GLY A 108 12.76 12.87 -0.48
C GLY A 108 11.94 12.90 -1.77
N GLY A 109 11.65 11.75 -2.40
CA GLY A 109 10.70 11.63 -3.51
C GLY A 109 11.07 12.34 -4.81
N SER A 110 12.35 12.68 -4.99
CA SER A 110 12.83 13.56 -6.07
C SER A 110 13.76 12.88 -7.08
N GLY A 111 14.03 11.57 -6.91
CA GLY A 111 14.85 10.79 -7.83
C GLY A 111 14.23 10.63 -9.22
N ALA A 112 15.02 10.23 -10.22
CA ALA A 112 14.50 10.01 -11.57
C ALA A 112 13.42 8.90 -11.54
N ALA A 113 12.32 9.09 -12.27
CA ALA A 113 11.25 8.09 -12.32
C ALA A 113 11.74 6.73 -12.84
N ALA A 114 12.70 6.74 -13.77
CA ALA A 114 13.32 5.52 -14.30
C ALA A 114 14.03 4.69 -13.21
N ASP A 115 14.67 5.34 -12.22
CA ASP A 115 15.35 4.65 -11.13
C ASP A 115 14.35 3.95 -10.21
N LEU A 116 13.22 4.60 -9.91
CA LEU A 116 12.13 4.00 -9.13
C LEU A 116 11.51 2.81 -9.88
N ILE A 117 11.28 2.94 -11.19
CA ILE A 117 10.74 1.85 -12.02
C ILE A 117 11.71 0.66 -12.04
N ALA A 118 13.02 0.92 -12.21
CA ALA A 118 14.04 -0.13 -12.18
C ALA A 118 14.10 -0.84 -10.81
N MET A 119 14.00 -0.07 -9.71
CA MET A 119 13.92 -0.63 -8.36
C MET A 119 12.66 -1.51 -8.19
N ALA A 120 11.52 -1.03 -8.67
CA ALA A 120 10.25 -1.76 -8.60
C ALA A 120 10.29 -3.06 -9.42
N GLU A 121 10.93 -3.06 -10.59
CA GLU A 121 11.13 -4.26 -11.41
C GLU A 121 11.92 -5.32 -10.64
N VAL A 122 13.05 -4.92 -10.02
CA VAL A 122 13.86 -5.82 -9.20
C VAL A 122 13.07 -6.35 -7.99
N ALA A 123 12.29 -5.49 -7.33
CA ALA A 123 11.48 -5.86 -6.16
C ALA A 123 10.38 -6.87 -6.52
N CYS A 124 9.70 -6.66 -7.65
CA CYS A 124 8.68 -7.57 -8.18
C CYS A 124 9.30 -8.91 -8.59
N HIS A 125 10.38 -8.91 -9.37
CA HIS A 125 11.08 -10.12 -9.78
C HIS A 125 11.60 -10.95 -8.61
N THR A 126 12.10 -10.29 -7.55
CA THR A 126 12.52 -10.97 -6.32
C THR A 126 11.35 -11.68 -5.62
N SER A 127 10.11 -11.28 -5.90
CA SER A 127 8.88 -11.91 -5.40
C SER A 127 8.21 -12.82 -6.44
N HIS A 128 8.89 -13.13 -7.55
CA HIS A 128 8.38 -13.96 -8.66
C HIS A 128 7.08 -13.44 -9.29
N VAL A 129 6.86 -12.13 -9.28
CA VAL A 129 5.76 -11.47 -9.99
C VAL A 129 6.30 -10.47 -11.01
N PRO A 130 5.63 -10.26 -12.14
CA PRO A 130 6.02 -9.21 -13.08
C PRO A 130 5.74 -7.83 -12.48
N LEU A 131 6.44 -6.79 -12.93
CA LEU A 131 6.05 -5.41 -12.65
C LEU A 131 4.71 -5.12 -13.36
N PRO A 132 3.66 -4.60 -12.69
CA PRO A 132 2.46 -4.14 -13.38
C PRO A 132 2.79 -2.92 -14.24
N GLY A 133 1.88 -2.52 -15.16
CA GLY A 133 2.10 -1.35 -16.01
C GLY A 133 2.35 -0.09 -15.21
N LEU A 134 3.61 0.34 -15.11
CA LEU A 134 4.05 1.53 -14.39
C LEU A 134 4.88 2.42 -15.32
N ASN A 135 4.41 3.65 -15.54
CA ASN A 135 5.12 4.64 -16.34
C ASN A 135 5.49 5.89 -15.52
N ALA A 136 6.31 6.76 -16.09
CA ALA A 136 6.80 7.96 -15.41
C ALA A 136 5.69 8.93 -14.97
N ALA A 137 4.57 9.00 -15.72
CA ALA A 137 3.44 9.85 -15.36
C ALA A 137 2.72 9.32 -14.12
N GLN A 138 2.49 8.01 -14.04
CA GLN A 138 1.92 7.36 -12.86
C GLN A 138 2.84 7.48 -11.64
N VAL A 139 4.16 7.34 -11.82
CA VAL A 139 5.14 7.59 -10.74
C VAL A 139 5.02 9.02 -10.20
N ALA A 140 4.93 10.01 -11.09
CA ALA A 140 4.76 11.40 -10.69
C ALA A 140 3.43 11.65 -9.96
N ALA A 141 2.33 11.04 -10.43
CA ALA A 141 1.02 11.13 -9.80
C ALA A 141 1.03 10.53 -8.38
N ILE A 142 1.53 9.30 -8.23
CA ILE A 142 1.64 8.63 -6.92
C ILE A 142 2.50 9.44 -5.96
N ARG A 143 3.67 9.92 -6.42
CA ARG A 143 4.53 10.80 -5.61
C ARG A 143 3.80 12.05 -5.16
N SER A 144 3.06 12.71 -6.05
CA SER A 144 2.30 13.91 -5.71
C SER A 144 1.28 13.65 -4.60
N HIS A 145 0.53 12.55 -4.70
CA HIS A 145 -0.43 12.14 -3.68
C HIS A 145 0.24 11.82 -2.34
N ILE A 146 1.33 11.04 -2.36
CA ILE A 146 2.10 10.69 -1.17
C ILE A 146 2.69 11.93 -0.50
N THR A 147 3.27 12.85 -1.27
CA THR A 147 3.87 14.09 -0.73
C THR A 147 2.82 14.99 -0.10
N ALA A 148 1.68 15.19 -0.76
CA ALA A 148 0.58 15.99 -0.23
C ALA A 148 0.08 15.39 1.10
N PHE A 149 -0.21 14.09 1.09
CA PHE A 149 -0.67 13.38 2.28
C PHE A 149 0.37 13.39 3.42
N ALA A 150 1.65 13.17 3.11
CA ALA A 150 2.72 13.20 4.10
C ALA A 150 2.85 14.57 4.78
N GLY A 151 2.74 15.66 4.00
CA GLY A 151 2.78 17.02 4.53
C GLY A 151 1.70 17.27 5.58
N GLU A 152 0.47 16.85 5.30
CA GLU A 152 -0.66 16.97 6.23
C GLU A 152 -0.50 16.03 7.43
N TRP A 153 -0.26 14.75 7.15
CA TRP A 153 -0.23 13.69 8.16
C TRP A 153 0.88 13.91 9.19
N MET A 154 2.08 14.26 8.75
CA MET A 154 3.24 14.42 9.64
C MET A 154 3.06 15.61 10.59
N ALA A 155 2.52 16.73 10.08
CA ALA A 155 2.26 17.93 10.87
C ALA A 155 1.09 17.78 11.86
N ALA A 156 0.17 16.84 11.60
CA ALA A 156 -1.04 16.70 12.38
C ALA A 156 -0.81 16.06 13.78
N PRO A 157 -1.64 16.41 14.79
CA PRO A 157 -1.56 15.80 16.11
C PRO A 157 -2.06 14.35 16.13
N LEU A 158 -1.82 13.64 17.24
CA LEU A 158 -2.47 12.35 17.50
C LEU A 158 -4.00 12.52 17.48
N GLY A 159 -4.70 11.51 16.97
CA GLY A 159 -6.15 11.55 16.75
C GLY A 159 -6.58 12.23 15.45
N HIS A 160 -5.64 12.78 14.67
CA HIS A 160 -5.95 13.25 13.31
C HIS A 160 -6.50 12.10 12.45
N VAL A 161 -7.43 12.42 11.56
CA VAL A 161 -8.15 11.44 10.75
C VAL A 161 -7.98 11.75 9.27
N ALA A 162 -7.51 10.76 8.51
CA ALA A 162 -7.55 10.75 7.07
C ALA A 162 -8.67 9.82 6.58
N ARG A 163 -9.38 10.22 5.53
CA ARG A 163 -10.48 9.44 4.92
C ARG A 163 -10.25 9.23 3.44
N PHE A 164 -10.58 8.05 2.96
CA PHE A 164 -10.43 7.66 1.57
C PHE A 164 -11.66 6.87 1.09
N ASP A 165 -12.17 7.22 -0.10
CA ASP A 165 -13.25 6.48 -0.76
C ASP A 165 -12.71 5.50 -1.78
N TRP A 166 -12.89 4.21 -1.55
CA TRP A 166 -12.46 3.13 -2.43
C TRP A 166 -13.66 2.61 -3.25
N GLU A 167 -13.64 2.88 -4.56
CA GLU A 167 -14.73 2.54 -5.50
C GLU A 167 -14.79 1.09 -5.92
#